data_AF-A0A2S3GZ34-F1
#
_entry.id   AF-A0A2S3GZ34-F1
#
_cell.length_a   1.000
_cell.length_b   1.000
_cell.length_c   1.000
_cell.angle_alpha   90.00
_cell.angle_beta   90.00
_cell.angle_gamma   90.00
#
_symmetry.space_group_name_H-M   'P 1'
#
loop_
_entity.id
_entity.type
_entity.pdbx_description
1 polymer ?
#
loop_
_entity_poly.entity_id
_entity_poly.type
_entity_poly.pdbx_seq_one_letter_code
_entity_poly.pdbx_strand_id
1 'polypeptide(L)'
;MYHAHYGMQRSAGLNGLIIVAAAPGGRDAEPFAYDGEHDVLLNDWWHNSTYEQATGLASVPIRWVGEPHSLLINGRGTFNCSAAVAGTCDATLSECAAPVFDVVPGKTYRFRIASLTSLSALNFEIEGHPMTVVEADGHYVKPFIVDSLSIYSGETYSVLIKADHQDPTRNYWLTSNVVSRQPGTPTGTAVLSYLGAPRGPPPTPPPAGRAWNDTMYRFQQSVATVAHPAHVEPPPPRADRTILLLNTQNKIDGRIKWALNNVSFTLPHTPYLVAMKNGLLGAFDQRPPPETYAHQTYDIYAVQKNPNTTTSNGLYRLRFGSVVDVVLQNANMLDANKSETHPWHLHGHDFWVLGYGIGRFDPAVHPATYNLRDPILKNTVAVHPYGWTALRFKADNPGVWAFHCHIEAHFFMGMGVVFEEGIERVAELPLEIMGCGKTKGGH
;
A
#
# COMPACT_ATOMS: atom_id res chain seq x y z
N MET A 1 -6.48 7.95 6.27
CA MET A 1 -6.23 8.72 5.02
C MET A 1 -7.38 8.51 4.03
N TYR A 2 -7.48 9.33 2.98
CA TYR A 2 -8.44 9.15 1.87
C TYR A 2 -7.76 9.37 0.52
N HIS A 3 -8.30 8.74 -0.54
CA HIS A 3 -7.91 9.01 -1.92
C HIS A 3 -9.03 8.66 -2.90
N ALA A 4 -8.97 9.23 -4.11
CA ALA A 4 -9.87 8.84 -5.19
C ALA A 4 -9.66 7.35 -5.57
N HIS A 5 -10.75 6.66 -5.88
CA HIS A 5 -10.74 5.23 -6.25
C HIS A 5 -11.49 4.99 -7.56
N TYR A 6 -11.26 5.87 -8.54
CA TYR A 6 -11.83 5.76 -9.89
C TYR A 6 -10.75 6.03 -10.94
N GLY A 7 -10.58 5.11 -11.87
CA GLY A 7 -9.54 5.19 -12.89
C GLY A 7 -8.15 5.29 -12.25
N MET A 8 -7.40 6.34 -12.58
CA MET A 8 -6.10 6.65 -11.98
C MET A 8 -6.11 7.99 -11.22
N GLN A 9 -7.29 8.44 -10.75
CA GLN A 9 -7.50 9.81 -10.25
C GLN A 9 -6.67 10.17 -9.01
N ARG A 10 -6.31 9.22 -8.14
CA ARG A 10 -5.48 9.56 -6.97
C ARG A 10 -4.10 10.07 -7.37
N SER A 11 -3.58 9.57 -8.49
CA SER A 11 -2.29 9.99 -9.07
C SER A 11 -2.36 11.43 -9.64
N ALA A 12 -3.57 11.98 -9.82
CA ALA A 12 -3.77 13.38 -10.18
C ALA A 12 -3.83 14.31 -8.96
N GLY A 13 -3.65 13.79 -7.75
CA GLY A 13 -3.56 14.58 -6.51
C GLY A 13 -4.82 14.58 -5.64
N LEU A 14 -5.87 13.83 -5.98
CA LEU A 14 -7.08 13.75 -5.14
C LEU A 14 -6.89 12.76 -3.97
N ASN A 15 -6.28 13.24 -2.90
CA ASN A 15 -5.96 12.48 -1.69
C ASN A 15 -5.70 13.37 -0.46
N GLY A 16 -5.62 12.77 0.73
CA GLY A 16 -5.32 13.48 1.98
C GLY A 16 -5.31 12.60 3.22
N LEU A 17 -5.00 13.20 4.38
CA LEU A 17 -4.96 12.52 5.66
C LEU A 17 -6.33 12.50 6.36
N ILE A 18 -6.57 11.45 7.13
CA ILE A 18 -7.66 11.36 8.12
C ILE A 18 -6.97 10.88 9.39
N ILE A 19 -7.11 11.65 10.46
CA ILE A 19 -6.57 11.34 11.78
C ILE A 19 -7.74 11.12 12.72
N VAL A 20 -7.75 9.95 13.36
CA VAL A 20 -8.74 9.59 14.39
C VAL A 20 -8.02 9.66 15.73
N ALA A 21 -8.41 10.62 16.56
CA ALA A 21 -7.80 10.79 17.89
C ALA A 21 -8.37 9.76 18.88
N ALA A 22 -7.52 9.29 19.79
CA ALA A 22 -7.94 8.43 20.88
C ALA A 22 -8.95 9.15 21.80
N ALA A 23 -9.96 8.41 22.29
CA ALA A 23 -10.87 8.94 23.29
C ALA A 23 -10.13 9.14 24.63
N PRO A 24 -10.19 10.33 25.26
CA PRO A 24 -9.50 10.59 26.52
C PRO A 24 -9.88 9.58 27.62
N GLY A 25 -8.87 8.97 28.27
CA GLY A 25 -9.06 8.06 29.40
C GLY A 25 -9.69 6.70 29.07
N GLY A 26 -9.84 6.36 27.79
CA GLY A 26 -10.36 5.07 27.33
C GLY A 26 -9.30 3.95 27.28
N ARG A 27 -9.75 2.76 26.89
CA ARG A 27 -8.88 1.60 26.61
C ARG A 27 -7.88 1.87 25.48
N ASP A 28 -8.23 2.82 24.59
CA ASP A 28 -7.46 3.17 23.40
C ASP A 28 -6.52 4.38 23.63
N ALA A 29 -6.35 4.78 24.89
CA ALA A 29 -5.37 5.80 25.25
C ALA A 29 -3.99 5.41 24.71
N GLU A 30 -3.29 6.38 24.14
CA GLU A 30 -2.00 6.14 23.49
C GLU A 30 -1.00 5.52 24.49
N PRO A 31 -0.37 4.37 24.18
CA PRO A 31 0.53 3.66 25.10
C PRO A 31 1.94 4.29 25.20
N PHE A 32 2.08 5.54 24.76
CA PHE A 32 3.33 6.27 24.71
C PHE A 32 3.07 7.76 24.91
N ALA A 33 4.09 8.50 25.34
CA ALA A 33 4.02 9.94 25.55
C ALA A 33 4.86 10.69 24.53
N TYR A 34 4.38 11.87 24.14
CA TYR A 34 5.09 12.82 23.27
C TYR A 34 4.69 14.25 23.64
N ASP A 35 5.53 15.22 23.26
CA ASP A 35 5.35 16.64 23.52
C ASP A 35 4.65 17.38 22.36
N GLY A 36 4.68 16.80 21.17
CA GLY A 36 4.02 17.33 19.97
C GLY A 36 3.95 16.29 18.84
N GLU A 37 3.23 16.63 17.77
CA GLU A 37 3.07 15.73 16.63
C GLU A 37 3.18 16.47 15.29
N HIS A 38 3.55 15.71 14.25
CA HIS A 38 3.66 16.16 12.88
C HIS A 38 3.06 15.14 11.92
N ASP A 39 2.45 15.65 10.86
CA ASP A 39 1.80 14.85 9.84
C ASP A 39 2.63 14.84 8.55
N VAL A 40 2.89 13.65 8.04
CA VAL A 40 3.69 13.40 6.84
C VAL A 40 2.88 12.55 5.86
N LEU A 41 2.53 13.13 4.73
CA LEU A 41 1.95 12.44 3.59
C LEU A 41 2.99 12.30 2.48
N LEU A 42 3.30 11.07 2.11
CA LEU A 42 4.24 10.73 1.05
C LEU A 42 3.50 10.43 -0.25
N ASN A 43 3.91 11.08 -1.33
CA ASN A 43 3.42 10.81 -2.68
C ASN A 43 4.57 10.77 -3.69
N ASP A 44 4.25 10.38 -4.91
CA ASP A 44 5.10 10.48 -6.09
C ASP A 44 4.32 11.14 -7.24
N TRP A 45 5.04 11.77 -8.17
CA TRP A 45 4.43 12.66 -9.16
C TRP A 45 5.01 12.48 -10.56
N TRP A 46 4.13 12.49 -11.57
CA TRP A 46 4.48 12.48 -12.99
C TRP A 46 3.98 13.74 -13.67
N HIS A 47 4.71 14.18 -14.70
CA HIS A 47 4.27 15.30 -15.53
C HIS A 47 3.27 14.90 -16.61
N ASN A 48 3.21 13.62 -17.00
CA ASN A 48 2.17 13.10 -17.88
C ASN A 48 0.84 13.00 -17.14
N SER A 49 -0.25 13.36 -17.83
CA SER A 49 -1.59 13.25 -17.26
C SER A 49 -1.95 11.79 -16.96
N THR A 50 -2.84 11.59 -16.00
CA THR A 50 -3.35 10.25 -15.65
C THR A 50 -4.11 9.60 -16.82
N TYR A 51 -4.68 10.39 -17.73
CA TYR A 51 -5.32 9.90 -18.96
C TYR A 51 -4.30 9.36 -19.96
N GLU A 52 -3.17 10.04 -20.16
CA GLU A 52 -2.08 9.56 -21.00
C GLU A 52 -1.47 8.28 -20.44
N GLN A 53 -1.25 8.24 -19.12
CA GLN A 53 -0.76 7.06 -18.41
C GLN A 53 -1.72 5.87 -18.59
N ALA A 54 -3.01 6.05 -18.32
CA ALA A 54 -4.02 5.01 -18.48
C ALA A 54 -4.12 4.51 -19.93
N THR A 55 -4.09 5.43 -20.90
CA THR A 55 -4.11 5.09 -22.34
C THR A 55 -2.85 4.32 -22.73
N GLY A 56 -1.69 4.71 -22.20
CA GLY A 56 -0.42 4.01 -22.39
C GLY A 56 -0.43 2.59 -21.85
N LEU A 57 -0.94 2.40 -20.62
CA LEU A 57 -1.10 1.09 -19.98
C LEU A 57 -2.07 0.17 -20.74
N ALA A 58 -3.08 0.73 -21.41
CA ALA A 58 -4.06 -0.02 -22.20
C ALA A 58 -3.61 -0.33 -23.65
N SER A 59 -2.49 0.25 -24.10
CA SER A 59 -2.01 0.17 -25.49
C SER A 59 -1.28 -1.16 -25.81
N VAL A 60 -1.16 -1.46 -27.10
CA VAL A 60 -0.33 -2.56 -27.64
C VAL A 60 0.60 -1.97 -28.72
N PRO A 61 1.93 -1.93 -28.50
CA PRO A 61 2.63 -2.30 -27.27
C PRO A 61 2.28 -1.36 -26.11
N ILE A 62 2.45 -1.85 -24.87
CA ILE A 62 2.27 -1.04 -23.66
C ILE A 62 3.23 0.15 -23.65
N ARG A 63 2.76 1.30 -23.17
CA ARG A 63 3.62 2.41 -22.76
C ARG A 63 3.58 2.48 -21.24
N TRP A 64 4.65 2.02 -20.60
CA TRP A 64 4.78 2.02 -19.14
C TRP A 64 4.84 3.45 -18.60
N VAL A 65 4.30 3.68 -17.40
CA VAL A 65 4.28 5.01 -16.75
C VAL A 65 5.68 5.54 -16.42
N GLY A 66 6.68 4.66 -16.31
CA GLY A 66 8.04 5.02 -15.92
C GLY A 66 8.17 5.32 -14.43
N GLU A 67 9.37 5.65 -13.99
CA GLU A 67 9.60 6.14 -12.62
C GLU A 67 9.04 7.58 -12.48
N PRO A 68 8.63 8.01 -11.28
CA PRO A 68 8.13 9.35 -11.06
C PRO A 68 9.19 10.41 -11.31
N HIS A 69 8.75 11.61 -11.66
CA HIS A 69 9.62 12.77 -11.86
C HIS A 69 10.05 13.37 -10.52
N SER A 70 9.17 13.33 -9.52
CA SER A 70 9.42 13.87 -8.18
C SER A 70 8.77 13.00 -7.11
N LEU A 71 9.46 12.87 -5.98
CA LEU A 71 8.84 12.44 -4.72
C LEU A 71 8.33 13.67 -3.97
N LEU A 72 7.16 13.54 -3.35
CA LEU A 72 6.52 14.63 -2.62
C LEU A 72 6.41 14.29 -1.13
N ILE A 73 6.71 15.27 -0.29
CA ILE A 73 6.38 15.26 1.13
C ILE A 73 5.36 16.38 1.35
N ASN A 74 4.19 16.06 1.89
CA ASN A 74 3.07 17.00 2.07
C ASN A 74 2.73 17.80 0.79
N GLY A 75 2.73 17.11 -0.36
CA GLY A 75 2.41 17.67 -1.67
C GLY A 75 3.51 18.51 -2.33
N ARG A 76 4.70 18.61 -1.71
CA ARG A 76 5.80 19.47 -2.18
C ARG A 76 7.03 18.64 -2.51
N GLY A 77 7.69 18.98 -3.60
CA GLY A 77 8.91 18.33 -4.06
C GLY A 77 9.61 19.13 -5.15
N THR A 78 10.83 18.74 -5.46
CA THR A 78 11.70 19.45 -6.41
C THR A 78 11.91 18.65 -7.68
N PHE A 79 12.01 19.34 -8.81
CA PHE A 79 12.37 18.76 -10.10
C PHE A 79 13.54 19.54 -10.72
N ASN A 80 14.44 18.86 -11.41
CA ASN A 80 15.54 19.53 -12.09
C ASN A 80 15.04 20.20 -13.39
N CYS A 81 14.85 21.52 -13.34
CA CYS A 81 14.41 22.32 -14.48
C CYS A 81 15.47 22.52 -15.58
N SER A 82 16.71 22.05 -15.42
CA SER A 82 17.81 22.37 -16.35
C SER A 82 17.58 21.92 -17.80
N ALA A 83 16.76 20.88 -18.00
CA ALA A 83 16.41 20.34 -19.31
C ALA A 83 14.96 20.67 -19.74
N ALA A 84 14.24 21.46 -18.95
CA ALA A 84 12.85 21.82 -19.25
C ALA A 84 12.78 22.92 -20.32
N VAL A 85 11.64 23.00 -21.02
CA VAL A 85 11.38 24.09 -21.97
C VAL A 85 11.35 25.41 -21.21
N ALA A 86 12.02 26.45 -21.72
CA ALA A 86 12.07 27.76 -21.08
C ALA A 86 10.66 28.29 -20.77
N GLY A 87 10.44 28.74 -19.53
CA GLY A 87 9.14 29.24 -19.06
C GLY A 87 8.14 28.17 -18.61
N THR A 88 8.48 26.88 -18.64
CA THR A 88 7.60 25.78 -18.19
C THR A 88 7.96 25.19 -16.84
N CYS A 89 9.12 25.55 -16.28
CA CYS A 89 9.62 25.03 -15.02
C CYS A 89 10.30 26.15 -14.24
N ASP A 90 9.88 26.33 -12.99
CA ASP A 90 10.46 27.28 -12.06
C ASP A 90 10.63 26.61 -10.69
N ALA A 91 11.86 26.21 -10.39
CA ALA A 91 12.21 25.57 -9.13
C ALA A 91 12.26 26.54 -7.94
N THR A 92 12.08 27.86 -8.18
CA THR A 92 12.08 28.88 -7.14
C THR A 92 10.70 29.17 -6.57
N LEU A 93 9.65 28.55 -7.14
CA LEU A 93 8.28 28.70 -6.67
C LEU A 93 8.11 28.20 -5.25
N SER A 94 7.40 28.99 -4.44
CA SER A 94 7.14 28.71 -3.03
C SER A 94 6.32 27.43 -2.82
N GLU A 95 5.55 27.03 -3.83
CA GLU A 95 4.73 25.83 -3.91
C GLU A 95 5.59 24.57 -3.93
N CYS A 96 6.82 24.65 -4.46
CA CYS A 96 7.79 23.56 -4.50
C CYS A 96 8.78 23.56 -3.33
N ALA A 97 8.72 24.58 -2.45
CA ALA A 97 9.63 24.69 -1.30
C ALA A 97 9.49 23.48 -0.37
N ALA A 98 10.62 23.02 0.17
CA ALA A 98 10.64 21.88 1.09
C ALA A 98 9.75 22.16 2.33
N PRO A 99 8.89 21.21 2.75
CA PRO A 99 8.14 21.33 3.99
C PRO A 99 9.07 21.50 5.19
N VAL A 100 8.62 22.23 6.20
CA VAL A 100 9.37 22.46 7.44
C VAL A 100 8.58 21.89 8.63
N PHE A 101 9.27 21.14 9.48
CA PHE A 101 8.75 20.52 10.69
C PHE A 101 9.53 21.08 11.88
N ASP A 102 8.89 21.97 12.65
CA ASP A 102 9.54 22.66 13.77
C ASP A 102 9.56 21.81 15.04
N VAL A 103 10.73 21.68 15.66
CA VAL A 103 10.94 20.92 16.90
C VAL A 103 11.68 21.74 17.95
N VAL A 104 11.37 21.49 19.22
CA VAL A 104 12.07 22.08 20.37
C VAL A 104 13.13 21.10 20.87
N PRO A 105 14.39 21.53 21.08
CA PRO A 105 15.43 20.68 21.63
C PRO A 105 15.00 19.99 22.94
N GLY A 106 15.32 18.71 23.08
CA GLY A 106 15.01 17.88 24.25
C GLY A 106 13.58 17.31 24.28
N LYS A 107 12.71 17.68 23.35
CA LYS A 107 11.32 17.21 23.28
C LYS A 107 11.17 15.96 22.39
N THR A 108 10.10 15.20 22.64
CA THR A 108 9.75 14.00 21.87
C THR A 108 8.58 14.31 20.95
N TYR A 109 8.69 13.94 19.68
CA TYR A 109 7.66 14.19 18.67
C TYR A 109 7.16 12.90 18.05
N ARG A 110 5.85 12.81 17.86
CA ARG A 110 5.20 11.79 17.03
C ARG A 110 5.14 12.25 15.58
N PHE A 111 5.66 11.46 14.66
CA PHE A 111 5.46 11.65 13.22
C PHE A 111 4.44 10.62 12.72
N ARG A 112 3.30 11.10 12.23
CA ARG A 112 2.26 10.29 11.56
C ARG A 112 2.57 10.25 10.07
N ILE A 113 3.06 9.12 9.58
CA ILE A 113 3.56 8.97 8.22
C ILE A 113 2.60 8.08 7.43
N ALA A 114 2.05 8.60 6.34
CA ALA A 114 1.17 7.86 5.43
C ALA A 114 1.76 7.86 4.01
N SER A 115 1.57 6.76 3.27
CA SER A 115 1.98 6.66 1.87
C SER A 115 0.79 6.48 0.94
N LEU A 116 0.62 7.42 0.01
CA LEU A 116 -0.34 7.35 -1.09
C LEU A 116 0.36 7.46 -2.44
N THR A 117 1.56 6.86 -2.54
CA THR A 117 2.32 6.77 -3.79
C THR A 117 1.58 5.93 -4.83
N SER A 118 1.64 6.33 -6.09
CA SER A 118 1.09 5.62 -7.25
C SER A 118 1.91 4.40 -7.65
N LEU A 119 3.23 4.46 -7.49
CA LEU A 119 4.14 3.36 -7.82
C LEU A 119 5.16 3.06 -6.71
N SER A 120 5.73 4.11 -6.11
CA SER A 120 6.96 4.00 -5.34
C SER A 120 6.76 3.29 -4.01
N ALA A 121 7.58 2.28 -3.73
CA ALA A 121 7.89 1.92 -2.36
C ALA A 121 8.97 2.88 -1.86
N LEU A 122 8.84 3.37 -0.63
CA LEU A 122 9.71 4.41 -0.10
C LEU A 122 10.46 3.93 1.13
N ASN A 123 11.65 4.46 1.36
CA ASN A 123 12.16 4.61 2.71
C ASN A 123 11.94 6.06 3.16
N PHE A 124 11.69 6.27 4.44
CA PHE A 124 11.63 7.57 5.07
C PHE A 124 12.66 7.61 6.20
N GLU A 125 13.44 8.67 6.30
CA GLU A 125 14.45 8.82 7.36
C GLU A 125 14.63 10.28 7.76
N ILE A 126 15.13 10.47 8.97
CA ILE A 126 15.44 11.77 9.54
C ILE A 126 16.93 11.77 9.90
N GLU A 127 17.70 12.67 9.28
CA GLU A 127 19.15 12.74 9.41
C GLU A 127 19.58 12.77 10.88
N GLY A 128 20.31 11.75 11.33
CA GLY A 128 20.82 11.65 12.70
C GLY A 128 19.78 11.33 13.78
N HIS A 129 18.52 11.02 13.41
CA HIS A 129 17.46 10.74 14.37
C HIS A 129 16.91 9.32 14.18
N PRO A 130 17.27 8.36 15.06
CA PRO A 130 16.61 7.07 15.06
C PRO A 130 15.13 7.23 15.39
N MET A 131 14.30 6.42 14.75
CA MET A 131 12.84 6.47 14.87
C MET A 131 12.33 5.24 15.60
N THR A 132 11.56 5.44 16.67
CA THR A 132 10.89 4.35 17.38
C THR A 132 9.50 4.15 16.78
N VAL A 133 9.28 3.05 16.06
CA VAL A 133 7.96 2.71 15.50
C VAL A 133 7.02 2.30 16.62
N VAL A 134 5.82 2.90 16.67
CA VAL A 134 4.84 2.67 17.76
C VAL A 134 3.42 2.38 17.26
N GLU A 135 3.13 2.64 16.00
CA GLU A 135 1.84 2.33 15.37
C GLU A 135 2.04 1.93 13.90
N ALA A 136 1.22 1.02 13.40
CA ALA A 136 1.11 0.65 12.00
C ALA A 136 -0.38 0.47 11.64
N ASP A 137 -0.84 1.08 10.55
CA ASP A 137 -2.20 0.95 10.01
C ASP A 137 -3.34 1.21 11.03
N GLY A 138 -3.10 2.09 12.01
CA GLY A 138 -4.06 2.40 13.08
C GLY A 138 -4.00 1.49 14.30
N HIS A 139 -3.08 0.50 14.30
CA HIS A 139 -2.87 -0.45 15.40
C HIS A 139 -1.53 -0.23 16.08
N TYR A 140 -1.52 -0.31 17.41
CA TYR A 140 -0.28 -0.15 18.19
C TYR A 140 0.64 -1.36 18.01
N VAL A 141 1.91 -1.11 17.75
CA VAL A 141 2.93 -2.15 17.59
C VAL A 141 3.81 -2.26 18.83
N LYS A 142 4.43 -3.42 19.04
CA LYS A 142 5.52 -3.55 20.01
C LYS A 142 6.65 -2.62 19.56
N PRO A 143 7.11 -1.64 20.36
CA PRO A 143 8.05 -0.65 19.87
C PRO A 143 9.38 -1.26 19.42
N PHE A 144 9.88 -0.79 18.26
CA PHE A 144 11.19 -1.14 17.74
C PHE A 144 11.81 0.07 17.03
N ILE A 145 13.14 0.11 16.97
CA ILE A 145 13.89 1.26 16.43
C ILE A 145 14.31 0.97 14.99
N VAL A 146 14.15 1.97 14.12
CA VAL A 146 14.65 1.97 12.75
C VAL A 146 15.37 3.29 12.46
N ASP A 147 16.44 3.24 11.68
CA ASP A 147 17.07 4.45 11.12
C ASP A 147 16.39 4.90 9.83
N SER A 148 15.70 3.98 9.16
CA SER A 148 15.06 4.19 7.86
C SER A 148 13.78 3.38 7.79
N LEU A 149 12.63 4.03 7.83
CA LEU A 149 11.32 3.38 7.81
C LEU A 149 10.99 2.97 6.37
N SER A 150 10.88 1.67 6.10
CA SER A 150 10.30 1.16 4.85
C SER A 150 8.79 1.35 4.89
N ILE A 151 8.20 1.99 3.88
CA ILE A 151 6.76 2.23 3.81
C ILE A 151 6.26 2.03 2.39
N TYR A 152 5.18 1.26 2.25
CA TYR A 152 4.55 0.96 0.97
C TYR A 152 3.26 1.77 0.79
N SER A 153 2.85 1.95 -0.47
CA SER A 153 1.57 2.58 -0.79
C SER A 153 0.42 1.88 -0.05
N GLY A 154 -0.42 2.65 0.63
CA GLY A 154 -1.54 2.13 1.41
C GLY A 154 -1.23 1.95 2.90
N GLU A 155 0.04 1.99 3.31
CA GLU A 155 0.41 1.86 4.72
C GLU A 155 0.43 3.22 5.45
N THR A 156 0.19 3.17 6.76
CA THR A 156 0.47 4.28 7.66
C THR A 156 1.28 3.80 8.85
N TYR A 157 2.19 4.63 9.36
CA TYR A 157 2.94 4.37 10.58
C TYR A 157 2.95 5.59 11.47
N SER A 158 3.08 5.38 12.78
CA SER A 158 3.56 6.43 13.67
C SER A 158 4.91 6.06 14.25
N VAL A 159 5.81 7.04 14.24
CA VAL A 159 7.14 6.92 14.84
C VAL A 159 7.38 8.04 15.85
N LEU A 160 8.14 7.74 16.89
CA LEU A 160 8.62 8.73 17.86
C LEU A 160 10.07 9.07 17.57
N ILE A 161 10.39 10.36 17.60
CA ILE A 161 11.76 10.87 17.59
C ILE A 161 11.98 11.77 18.79
N LYS A 162 13.20 11.74 19.33
CA LYS A 162 13.63 12.61 20.42
C LYS A 162 14.65 13.60 19.89
N ALA A 163 14.39 14.89 20.12
CA ALA A 163 15.20 15.99 19.58
C ALA A 163 16.37 16.35 20.51
N ASP A 164 17.14 15.37 20.99
CA ASP A 164 18.13 15.53 22.09
C ASP A 164 19.54 15.01 21.78
N HIS A 165 19.71 14.19 20.75
CA HIS A 165 20.99 13.55 20.42
C HIS A 165 21.84 14.30 19.40
N GLN A 166 21.38 15.48 18.95
CA GLN A 166 21.96 16.21 17.83
C GLN A 166 22.25 17.68 18.18
N ASP A 167 23.09 18.35 17.40
CA ASP A 167 23.43 19.78 17.56
C ASP A 167 22.17 20.65 17.40
N PRO A 168 21.70 21.34 18.46
CA PRO A 168 20.47 22.12 18.43
C PRO A 168 20.62 23.44 17.67
N THR A 169 21.82 23.79 17.19
CA THR A 169 22.10 25.04 16.49
C THR A 169 21.96 24.94 14.97
N ARG A 170 21.56 23.78 14.45
CA ARG A 170 21.33 23.55 13.01
C ARG A 170 20.04 22.77 12.73
N ASN A 171 19.62 22.79 11.47
CA ASN A 171 18.51 21.99 10.96
C ASN A 171 19.01 20.64 10.40
N TYR A 172 18.08 19.70 10.23
CA TYR A 172 18.34 18.33 9.75
C TYR A 172 17.40 17.97 8.59
N TRP A 173 17.86 17.10 7.68
CA TRP A 173 17.01 16.63 6.59
C TRP A 173 16.02 15.56 7.05
N LEU A 174 14.78 15.65 6.56
CA LEU A 174 13.92 14.49 6.37
C LEU A 174 14.04 14.09 4.90
N THR A 175 14.25 12.81 4.61
CA THR A 175 14.36 12.32 3.25
C THR A 175 13.41 11.17 2.97
N SER A 176 12.98 11.09 1.72
CA SER A 176 12.24 9.98 1.16
C SER A 176 12.92 9.52 -0.12
N ASN A 177 13.24 8.22 -0.25
CA ASN A 177 13.87 7.67 -1.44
C ASN A 177 13.13 6.43 -1.96
N VAL A 178 13.19 6.19 -3.26
CA VAL A 178 12.64 4.99 -3.89
C VAL A 178 13.43 3.76 -3.45
N VAL A 179 12.71 2.74 -2.98
CA VAL A 179 13.22 1.39 -2.71
C VAL A 179 12.40 0.35 -3.48
N SER A 180 12.79 -0.93 -3.42
CA SER A 180 12.19 -2.04 -4.18
C SER A 180 12.36 -2.00 -5.69
N ARG A 181 12.74 -0.86 -6.27
CA ARG A 181 12.94 -0.65 -7.71
C ARG A 181 14.20 0.18 -7.90
N GLN A 182 14.87 0.01 -9.03
CA GLN A 182 16.04 0.81 -9.35
C GLN A 182 15.64 2.30 -9.44
N PRO A 183 16.17 3.18 -8.58
CA PRO A 183 15.71 4.56 -8.51
C PRO A 183 16.04 5.33 -9.78
N GLY A 184 15.02 5.98 -10.36
CA GLY A 184 15.16 6.99 -11.42
C GLY A 184 14.72 8.39 -10.97
N THR A 185 14.34 8.54 -9.70
CA THR A 185 13.70 9.73 -9.15
C THR A 185 14.61 10.38 -8.09
N PRO A 186 14.76 11.71 -8.09
CA PRO A 186 15.48 12.42 -7.03
C PRO A 186 14.88 12.18 -5.64
N THR A 187 15.72 12.28 -4.61
CA THR A 187 15.31 12.24 -3.20
C THR A 187 14.27 13.31 -2.88
N GLY A 188 13.15 12.92 -2.28
CA GLY A 188 12.19 13.84 -1.69
C GLY A 188 12.77 14.40 -0.38
N THR A 189 12.65 15.71 -0.15
CA THR A 189 13.28 16.39 1.00
C THR A 189 12.29 17.27 1.76
N ALA A 190 12.48 17.31 3.09
CA ALA A 190 11.88 18.25 4.01
C ALA A 190 12.88 18.63 5.10
N VAL A 191 12.57 19.64 5.91
CA VAL A 191 13.48 20.20 6.91
C VAL A 191 12.94 19.98 8.31
N LEU A 192 13.73 19.37 9.19
CA LEU A 192 13.51 19.35 10.63
C LEU A 192 14.19 20.59 11.20
N SER A 193 13.37 21.58 11.57
CA SER A 193 13.80 22.91 12.01
C SER A 193 13.88 22.94 13.52
N TYR A 194 15.09 23.07 14.06
CA TYR A 194 15.30 23.16 15.51
C TYR A 194 15.06 24.59 15.99
N LEU A 195 14.24 24.76 17.03
CA LEU A 195 14.00 26.08 17.61
C LEU A 195 15.32 26.70 18.10
N GLY A 196 15.70 27.84 17.50
CA GLY A 196 16.96 28.54 17.76
C GLY A 196 18.03 28.37 16.67
N ALA A 197 17.85 27.43 15.74
CA ALA A 197 18.71 27.29 14.57
C ALA A 197 18.38 28.35 13.49
N PRO A 198 19.33 28.69 12.60
CA PRO A 198 19.06 29.56 11.45
C PRO A 198 17.95 29.02 10.55
N ARG A 199 17.09 29.90 10.05
CA ARG A 199 16.11 29.52 9.02
C ARG A 199 16.82 29.19 7.72
N GLY A 200 16.55 28.02 7.16
CA GLY A 200 17.12 27.58 5.90
C GLY A 200 17.29 26.07 5.81
N PRO A 201 17.79 25.57 4.68
CA PRO A 201 18.09 24.16 4.53
C PRO A 201 19.19 23.73 5.52
N PRO A 202 19.22 22.45 5.91
CA PRO A 202 20.34 21.88 6.65
C PRO A 202 21.69 22.10 5.93
N PRO A 203 22.79 22.26 6.66
CA PRO A 203 24.12 22.56 6.10
C PRO A 203 24.80 21.33 5.46
N THR A 204 24.22 20.16 5.59
CA THR A 204 24.70 18.87 5.07
C THR A 204 23.98 18.51 3.76
N PRO A 205 24.51 17.60 2.94
CA PRO A 205 23.72 17.00 1.86
C PRO A 205 22.62 16.09 2.43
N PRO A 206 21.46 15.96 1.74
CA PRO A 206 20.43 14.99 2.11
C PRO A 206 21.00 13.56 2.17
N PRO A 207 20.67 12.77 3.20
CA PRO A 207 21.00 11.36 3.26
C PRO A 207 20.52 10.58 2.02
N ALA A 208 21.40 9.72 1.50
CA ALA A 208 21.15 8.95 0.28
C ALA A 208 20.16 7.78 0.47
N GLY A 209 19.72 7.51 1.70
CA GLY A 209 18.87 6.37 2.01
C GLY A 209 19.58 5.02 2.00
N ARG A 210 18.79 3.97 2.24
CA ARG A 210 19.22 2.58 2.10
C ARG A 210 19.24 2.16 0.63
N ALA A 211 20.03 1.13 0.33
CA ALA A 211 20.07 0.55 -1.00
C ALA A 211 18.67 0.05 -1.42
N TRP A 212 18.24 0.43 -2.62
CA TRP A 212 16.90 0.12 -3.11
C TRP A 212 16.60 -1.39 -3.18
N ASN A 213 17.63 -2.21 -3.37
CA ASN A 213 17.57 -3.66 -3.49
C ASN A 213 17.83 -4.41 -2.17
N ASP A 214 17.91 -3.70 -1.03
CA ASP A 214 17.98 -4.33 0.29
C ASP A 214 16.61 -4.90 0.70
N THR A 215 16.26 -6.03 0.09
CA THR A 215 15.02 -6.75 0.40
C THR A 215 15.02 -7.32 1.80
N MET A 216 16.19 -7.68 2.34
CA MET A 216 16.27 -8.29 3.66
C MET A 216 15.95 -7.30 4.77
N TYR A 217 16.41 -6.05 4.67
CA TYR A 217 16.02 -5.00 5.61
C TYR A 217 14.50 -4.80 5.66
N ARG A 218 13.86 -4.71 4.49
CA ARG A 218 12.40 -4.53 4.38
C ARG A 218 11.64 -5.74 4.93
N PHE A 219 12.14 -6.94 4.68
CA PHE A 219 11.61 -8.18 5.24
C PHE A 219 11.74 -8.20 6.78
N GLN A 220 12.90 -7.80 7.32
CA GLN A 220 13.13 -7.74 8.76
C GLN A 220 12.21 -6.74 9.46
N GLN A 221 11.97 -5.56 8.87
CA GLN A 221 10.98 -4.61 9.40
C GLN A 221 9.58 -5.21 9.43
N SER A 222 9.19 -5.91 8.36
CA SER A 222 7.89 -6.59 8.28
C SER A 222 7.74 -7.62 9.41
N VAL A 223 8.77 -8.43 9.66
CA VAL A 223 8.78 -9.44 10.75
C VAL A 223 8.83 -8.80 12.14
N ALA A 224 9.52 -7.66 12.31
CA ALA A 224 9.58 -6.94 13.57
C ALA A 224 8.24 -6.27 13.96
N THR A 225 7.36 -6.04 12.99
CA THR A 225 6.09 -5.35 13.18
C THR A 225 5.05 -6.33 13.73
N VAL A 226 4.96 -6.42 15.05
CA VAL A 226 4.01 -7.27 15.79
C VAL A 226 3.15 -6.42 16.71
N ALA A 227 1.99 -6.93 17.14
CA ALA A 227 1.07 -6.20 18.00
C ALA A 227 1.73 -5.78 19.34
N HIS A 228 1.36 -4.59 19.83
CA HIS A 228 1.77 -4.15 21.16
C HIS A 228 1.23 -5.14 22.21
N PRO A 229 2.02 -5.58 23.22
CA PRO A 229 1.58 -6.59 24.19
C PRO A 229 0.28 -6.26 24.94
N ALA A 230 0.01 -4.97 25.17
CA ALA A 230 -1.23 -4.49 25.81
C ALA A 230 -2.44 -4.38 24.86
N HIS A 231 -2.23 -4.51 23.54
CA HIS A 231 -3.24 -4.31 22.49
C HIS A 231 -3.29 -5.51 21.51
N VAL A 232 -2.92 -6.70 21.99
CA VAL A 232 -2.99 -7.90 21.15
C VAL A 232 -4.44 -8.32 20.98
N GLU A 233 -4.89 -8.35 19.73
CA GLU A 233 -6.12 -9.01 19.33
C GLU A 233 -5.79 -10.39 18.78
N PRO A 234 -6.07 -11.49 19.50
CA PRO A 234 -5.70 -12.82 19.02
C PRO A 234 -6.57 -13.23 17.82
N PRO A 235 -5.98 -13.77 16.74
CA PRO A 235 -6.76 -14.29 15.63
C PRO A 235 -7.53 -15.54 16.07
N PRO A 236 -8.66 -15.87 15.40
CA PRO A 236 -9.24 -17.19 15.52
C PRO A 236 -8.18 -18.27 15.23
N PRO A 237 -8.13 -19.39 15.96
CA PRO A 237 -7.02 -20.34 15.86
C PRO A 237 -6.98 -21.10 14.53
N ARG A 238 -8.12 -21.22 13.84
CA ARG A 238 -8.26 -21.92 12.55
C ARG A 238 -9.07 -21.10 11.58
N ALA A 239 -8.75 -21.19 10.30
CA ALA A 239 -9.57 -20.68 9.23
C ALA A 239 -10.62 -21.71 8.79
N ASP A 240 -11.77 -21.22 8.36
CA ASP A 240 -12.83 -22.00 7.71
C ASP A 240 -12.56 -22.21 6.21
N ARG A 241 -11.78 -21.31 5.61
CA ARG A 241 -11.42 -21.30 4.19
C ARG A 241 -10.03 -20.73 4.00
N THR A 242 -9.28 -21.29 3.05
CA THR A 242 -7.95 -20.81 2.68
C THR A 242 -7.89 -20.56 1.17
N ILE A 243 -7.50 -19.36 0.77
CA ILE A 243 -7.40 -18.94 -0.63
C ILE A 243 -5.92 -18.64 -0.94
N LEU A 244 -5.35 -19.33 -1.93
CA LEU A 244 -3.97 -19.13 -2.38
C LEU A 244 -3.99 -18.29 -3.65
N LEU A 245 -3.45 -17.08 -3.61
CA LEU A 245 -3.44 -16.13 -4.71
C LEU A 245 -2.03 -15.99 -5.28
N LEU A 246 -1.80 -16.59 -6.45
CA LEU A 246 -0.56 -16.44 -7.22
C LEU A 246 -0.58 -15.15 -8.02
N ASN A 247 0.38 -14.27 -7.74
CA ASN A 247 0.58 -12.99 -8.39
C ASN A 247 1.46 -13.14 -9.62
N THR A 248 0.95 -12.80 -10.82
CA THR A 248 1.70 -12.93 -12.08
C THR A 248 1.47 -11.76 -13.03
N GLN A 249 2.49 -11.41 -13.79
CA GLN A 249 2.38 -10.55 -14.94
C GLN A 249 2.28 -11.40 -16.21
N ASN A 250 1.32 -11.10 -17.07
CA ASN A 250 0.92 -11.93 -18.21
C ASN A 250 0.68 -11.10 -19.47
N LYS A 251 0.51 -11.79 -20.60
CA LYS A 251 0.00 -11.19 -21.84
C LYS A 251 -1.37 -11.78 -22.18
N ILE A 252 -2.36 -10.93 -22.40
CA ILE A 252 -3.69 -11.30 -22.90
C ILE A 252 -3.93 -10.49 -24.17
N ASP A 253 -4.09 -11.17 -25.31
CA ASP A 253 -4.26 -10.53 -26.63
C ASP A 253 -3.21 -9.44 -26.92
N GLY A 254 -1.94 -9.73 -26.59
CA GLY A 254 -0.81 -8.81 -26.77
C GLY A 254 -0.69 -7.70 -25.72
N ARG A 255 -1.70 -7.48 -24.86
CA ARG A 255 -1.66 -6.50 -23.76
C ARG A 255 -1.00 -7.09 -22.53
N ILE A 256 -0.14 -6.31 -21.87
CA ILE A 256 0.40 -6.69 -20.56
C ILE A 256 -0.69 -6.51 -19.51
N LYS A 257 -0.90 -7.53 -18.68
CA LYS A 257 -1.88 -7.57 -17.60
C LYS A 257 -1.28 -8.16 -16.35
N TRP A 258 -1.83 -7.79 -15.21
CA TRP A 258 -1.59 -8.50 -13.95
C TRP A 258 -2.76 -9.44 -13.68
N ALA A 259 -2.47 -10.59 -13.10
CA ALA A 259 -3.46 -11.64 -12.85
C ALA A 259 -3.19 -12.37 -11.54
N LEU A 260 -4.30 -12.84 -10.96
CA LEU A 260 -4.33 -13.69 -9.78
C LEU A 260 -4.86 -15.06 -10.22
N ASN A 261 -4.08 -16.11 -10.02
CA ASN A 261 -4.44 -17.47 -10.46
C ASN A 261 -4.91 -17.52 -11.93
N ASN A 262 -4.17 -16.86 -12.83
CA ASN A 262 -4.49 -16.70 -14.27
C ASN A 262 -5.78 -15.91 -14.59
N VAL A 263 -6.35 -15.18 -13.63
CA VAL A 263 -7.49 -14.27 -13.86
C VAL A 263 -7.04 -12.83 -13.65
N SER A 264 -7.08 -12.03 -14.71
CA SER A 264 -6.90 -10.59 -14.66
C SER A 264 -8.24 -9.90 -14.38
N PHE A 265 -8.32 -9.17 -13.28
CA PHE A 265 -9.56 -8.56 -12.84
C PHE A 265 -10.02 -7.42 -13.76
N THR A 266 -11.33 -7.36 -14.00
CA THR A 266 -12.00 -6.23 -14.65
C THR A 266 -13.21 -5.79 -13.83
N LEU A 267 -13.51 -4.50 -13.84
CA LEU A 267 -14.71 -3.97 -13.18
C LEU A 267 -15.94 -4.09 -14.08
N PRO A 268 -17.11 -4.50 -13.54
CA PRO A 268 -18.37 -4.43 -14.27
C PRO A 268 -18.85 -2.98 -14.42
N HIS A 269 -19.72 -2.73 -15.40
CA HIS A 269 -20.36 -1.42 -15.59
C HIS A 269 -21.48 -1.13 -14.59
N THR A 270 -22.00 -2.16 -13.92
CA THR A 270 -22.99 -2.04 -12.85
C THR A 270 -22.27 -2.29 -11.52
N PRO A 271 -22.38 -1.42 -10.51
CA PRO A 271 -21.77 -1.64 -9.20
C PRO A 271 -22.20 -2.99 -8.61
N TYR A 272 -21.25 -3.76 -8.08
CA TYR A 272 -21.51 -5.10 -7.53
C TYR A 272 -22.62 -5.10 -6.46
N LEU A 273 -22.54 -4.15 -5.53
CA LEU A 273 -23.50 -4.04 -4.43
C LEU A 273 -24.93 -3.82 -4.96
N VAL A 274 -25.08 -2.91 -5.93
CA VAL A 274 -26.34 -2.64 -6.64
C VAL A 274 -26.81 -3.88 -7.38
N ALA A 275 -25.92 -4.53 -8.13
CA ALA A 275 -26.25 -5.73 -8.90
C ALA A 275 -26.78 -6.85 -8.00
N MET A 276 -26.15 -7.09 -6.85
CA MET A 276 -26.55 -8.18 -5.96
C MET A 276 -27.82 -7.85 -5.16
N LYS A 277 -27.98 -6.62 -4.64
CA LYS A 277 -29.22 -6.20 -3.96
C LYS A 277 -30.45 -6.26 -4.86
N ASN A 278 -30.29 -6.04 -6.15
CA ASN A 278 -31.37 -6.05 -7.14
C ASN A 278 -31.47 -7.37 -7.94
N GLY A 279 -30.72 -8.41 -7.57
CA GLY A 279 -30.80 -9.71 -8.25
C GLY A 279 -30.38 -9.70 -9.74
N LEU A 280 -29.49 -8.78 -10.14
CA LEU A 280 -29.07 -8.57 -11.53
C LEU A 280 -27.97 -9.56 -11.95
N LEU A 281 -28.32 -10.85 -12.07
CA LEU A 281 -27.37 -11.96 -12.28
C LEU A 281 -26.46 -11.84 -13.51
N GLY A 282 -26.86 -11.08 -14.54
CA GLY A 282 -26.04 -10.86 -15.73
C GLY A 282 -25.14 -9.62 -15.67
N ALA A 283 -24.99 -8.97 -14.52
CA ALA A 283 -24.17 -7.76 -14.38
C ALA A 283 -22.66 -8.06 -14.26
N PHE A 284 -22.30 -9.26 -13.81
CA PHE A 284 -20.94 -9.75 -13.65
C PHE A 284 -20.91 -11.29 -13.77
N ASP A 285 -19.73 -11.87 -13.94
CA ASP A 285 -19.52 -13.32 -14.01
C ASP A 285 -19.89 -13.99 -12.67
N GLN A 286 -20.84 -14.92 -12.72
CA GLN A 286 -21.33 -15.60 -11.53
C GLN A 286 -20.44 -16.79 -11.11
N ARG A 287 -19.50 -17.21 -11.97
CA ARG A 287 -18.60 -18.34 -11.70
C ARG A 287 -17.61 -17.97 -10.59
N PRO A 288 -17.37 -18.88 -9.62
CA PRO A 288 -16.37 -18.64 -8.59
C PRO A 288 -14.98 -18.53 -9.22
N PRO A 289 -14.19 -17.49 -8.88
CA PRO A 289 -12.79 -17.42 -9.29
C PRO A 289 -11.95 -18.56 -8.69
N PRO A 290 -10.79 -18.89 -9.29
CA PRO A 290 -9.94 -19.97 -8.79
C PRO A 290 -9.33 -19.63 -7.41
N GLU A 291 -9.55 -20.49 -6.42
CA GLU A 291 -9.00 -20.30 -5.06
C GLU A 291 -7.57 -20.78 -4.88
N THR A 292 -7.00 -21.44 -5.89
CA THR A 292 -5.63 -21.94 -5.87
C THR A 292 -5.05 -21.96 -7.28
N TYR A 293 -3.74 -22.12 -7.35
CA TYR A 293 -2.98 -22.46 -8.55
C TYR A 293 -2.35 -23.86 -8.38
N ALA A 294 -1.58 -24.30 -9.37
CA ALA A 294 -0.80 -25.53 -9.32
C ALA A 294 0.40 -25.40 -8.34
N HIS A 295 0.13 -25.15 -7.06
CA HIS A 295 1.11 -24.74 -6.06
C HIS A 295 2.23 -25.75 -5.82
N GLN A 296 2.04 -27.03 -6.15
CA GLN A 296 3.09 -28.05 -6.04
C GLN A 296 4.09 -28.04 -7.19
N THR A 297 3.69 -27.57 -8.37
CA THR A 297 4.47 -27.70 -9.61
C THR A 297 4.80 -26.37 -10.28
N TYR A 298 4.12 -25.28 -9.90
CA TYR A 298 4.43 -23.96 -10.42
C TYR A 298 5.83 -23.54 -9.97
N ASP A 299 6.67 -23.19 -10.95
CA ASP A 299 7.99 -22.63 -10.72
C ASP A 299 7.90 -21.11 -10.67
N ILE A 300 8.03 -20.56 -9.46
CA ILE A 300 7.94 -19.13 -9.18
C ILE A 300 9.19 -18.34 -9.60
N TYR A 301 10.29 -19.02 -9.99
CA TYR A 301 11.55 -18.37 -10.37
C TYR A 301 11.71 -18.21 -11.89
N ALA A 302 10.92 -18.95 -12.68
CA ALA A 302 10.97 -18.93 -14.13
C ALA A 302 9.91 -18.01 -14.75
N VAL A 303 10.20 -17.49 -15.96
CA VAL A 303 9.18 -16.84 -16.80
C VAL A 303 8.16 -17.90 -17.23
N GLN A 304 6.92 -17.75 -16.77
CA GLN A 304 5.85 -18.69 -17.07
C GLN A 304 4.99 -18.17 -18.23
N LYS A 305 4.63 -19.07 -19.16
CA LYS A 305 3.80 -18.71 -20.32
C LYS A 305 2.34 -18.41 -19.95
N ASN A 306 1.83 -19.06 -18.90
CA ASN A 306 0.45 -18.98 -18.42
C ASN A 306 -0.59 -18.89 -19.56
N PRO A 307 -0.66 -19.90 -20.45
CA PRO A 307 -1.46 -19.82 -21.70
C PRO A 307 -2.97 -19.72 -21.47
N ASN A 308 -3.44 -20.07 -20.27
CA ASN A 308 -4.85 -20.03 -19.89
C ASN A 308 -5.22 -18.71 -19.17
N THR A 309 -4.35 -17.70 -19.19
CA THR A 309 -4.67 -16.41 -18.58
C THR A 309 -5.84 -15.75 -19.29
N THR A 310 -6.84 -15.33 -18.53
CA THR A 310 -8.07 -14.69 -19.02
C THR A 310 -8.40 -13.44 -18.22
N THR A 311 -9.40 -12.68 -18.65
CA THR A 311 -10.03 -11.63 -17.84
C THR A 311 -11.33 -12.13 -17.22
N SER A 312 -11.71 -11.61 -16.05
CA SER A 312 -13.03 -11.81 -15.46
C SER A 312 -13.36 -10.71 -14.45
N ASN A 313 -14.65 -10.49 -14.25
CA ASN A 313 -15.23 -9.65 -13.20
C ASN A 313 -15.98 -10.49 -12.15
N GLY A 314 -15.68 -11.78 -12.05
CA GLY A 314 -16.18 -12.64 -10.97
C GLY A 314 -15.59 -12.27 -9.61
N LEU A 315 -16.26 -12.71 -8.54
CA LEU A 315 -15.90 -12.39 -7.16
C LEU A 315 -15.93 -13.65 -6.26
N TYR A 316 -15.24 -13.57 -5.13
CA TYR A 316 -15.20 -14.62 -4.12
C TYR A 316 -16.34 -14.41 -3.12
N ARG A 317 -17.25 -15.39 -3.08
CA ARG A 317 -18.39 -15.41 -2.15
C ARG A 317 -17.99 -16.00 -0.82
N LEU A 318 -17.92 -15.21 0.24
CA LEU A 318 -17.55 -15.63 1.59
C LEU A 318 -18.81 -15.83 2.43
N ARG A 319 -18.78 -16.87 3.28
CA ARG A 319 -19.87 -17.06 4.26
C ARG A 319 -19.74 -15.97 5.33
N PHE A 320 -20.80 -15.21 5.58
CA PHE A 320 -20.81 -14.21 6.64
C PHE A 320 -20.42 -14.83 8.00
N GLY A 321 -19.49 -14.19 8.70
CA GLY A 321 -18.89 -14.63 9.96
C GLY A 321 -17.79 -15.70 9.83
N SER A 322 -17.45 -16.16 8.63
CA SER A 322 -16.38 -17.15 8.44
C SER A 322 -14.98 -16.56 8.59
N VAL A 323 -14.03 -17.38 9.03
CA VAL A 323 -12.63 -17.02 9.13
C VAL A 323 -11.91 -17.42 7.84
N VAL A 324 -11.25 -16.48 7.18
CA VAL A 324 -10.61 -16.69 5.88
C VAL A 324 -9.12 -16.44 5.99
N ASP A 325 -8.33 -17.44 5.60
CA ASP A 325 -6.91 -17.26 5.31
C ASP A 325 -6.74 -16.89 3.83
N VAL A 326 -5.90 -15.90 3.56
CA VAL A 326 -5.42 -15.59 2.23
C VAL A 326 -3.91 -15.68 2.22
N VAL A 327 -3.35 -16.38 1.25
CA VAL A 327 -1.90 -16.46 1.04
C VAL A 327 -1.57 -15.83 -0.30
N LEU A 328 -0.83 -14.73 -0.25
CA LEU A 328 -0.27 -14.07 -1.41
C LEU A 328 1.03 -14.77 -1.77
N GLN A 329 1.10 -15.42 -2.93
CA GLN A 329 2.34 -15.95 -3.49
C GLN A 329 2.85 -15.00 -4.57
N ASN A 330 4.09 -14.54 -4.45
CA ASN A 330 4.78 -13.79 -5.50
C ASN A 330 5.57 -14.71 -6.44
N ALA A 331 5.83 -14.24 -7.65
CA ALA A 331 6.53 -15.00 -8.67
C ALA A 331 7.35 -14.09 -9.61
N ASN A 332 8.10 -14.72 -10.51
CA ASN A 332 8.77 -14.05 -11.61
C ASN A 332 7.74 -13.40 -12.54
N MET A 333 8.10 -12.23 -13.08
CA MET A 333 7.31 -11.48 -14.05
C MET A 333 7.57 -11.99 -15.49
N LEU A 334 7.20 -11.20 -16.50
CA LEU A 334 7.50 -11.50 -17.91
C LEU A 334 9.00 -11.36 -18.24
N ASP A 335 9.71 -10.54 -17.47
CA ASP A 335 11.16 -10.41 -17.54
C ASP A 335 11.83 -11.46 -16.66
N ALA A 336 12.84 -12.15 -17.19
CA ALA A 336 13.60 -13.14 -16.43
C ALA A 336 14.31 -12.50 -15.22
N ASN A 337 14.32 -13.22 -14.10
CA ASN A 337 14.96 -12.81 -12.84
C ASN A 337 14.42 -11.47 -12.29
N LYS A 338 13.14 -11.17 -12.54
CA LYS A 338 12.45 -10.02 -11.97
C LYS A 338 11.20 -10.46 -11.23
N SER A 339 11.13 -10.13 -9.95
CA SER A 339 9.94 -10.19 -9.10
C SER A 339 9.91 -8.90 -8.28
N GLU A 340 8.76 -8.25 -8.21
CA GLU A 340 8.58 -6.95 -7.57
C GLU A 340 7.90 -7.08 -6.21
N THR A 341 8.02 -6.07 -5.35
CA THR A 341 7.22 -6.01 -4.13
C THR A 341 5.82 -5.50 -4.46
N HIS A 342 4.78 -6.13 -3.93
CA HIS A 342 3.40 -5.71 -4.14
C HIS A 342 2.69 -5.44 -2.80
N PRO A 343 2.34 -4.18 -2.46
CA PRO A 343 1.48 -3.89 -1.33
C PRO A 343 0.06 -4.32 -1.67
N TRP A 344 -0.54 -5.15 -0.84
CA TRP A 344 -1.90 -5.64 -0.96
C TRP A 344 -2.77 -5.01 0.11
N HIS A 345 -3.86 -4.37 -0.32
CA HIS A 345 -4.78 -3.64 0.54
C HIS A 345 -6.17 -4.27 0.50
N LEU A 346 -6.76 -4.51 1.67
CA LEU A 346 -8.12 -5.05 1.83
C LEU A 346 -9.08 -3.94 2.28
N HIS A 347 -10.17 -3.79 1.54
CA HIS A 347 -11.24 -2.85 1.91
C HIS A 347 -12.14 -3.45 2.99
N GLY A 348 -12.72 -2.58 3.82
CA GLY A 348 -13.76 -2.94 4.79
C GLY A 348 -13.30 -3.78 5.98
N HIS A 349 -12.03 -4.13 6.06
CA HIS A 349 -11.46 -5.00 7.08
C HIS A 349 -10.02 -4.63 7.40
N ASP A 350 -9.63 -4.84 8.65
CA ASP A 350 -8.25 -5.14 8.99
C ASP A 350 -8.07 -6.67 9.01
N PHE A 351 -6.83 -7.12 8.84
CA PHE A 351 -6.45 -8.53 8.85
C PHE A 351 -5.21 -8.76 9.71
N TRP A 352 -5.14 -9.93 10.34
CA TRP A 352 -3.95 -10.38 11.03
C TRP A 352 -2.90 -10.81 10.02
N VAL A 353 -1.69 -10.25 10.14
CA VAL A 353 -0.54 -10.73 9.39
C VAL A 353 0.05 -11.95 10.10
N LEU A 354 -0.20 -13.14 9.55
CA LEU A 354 0.19 -14.40 10.18
C LEU A 354 1.64 -14.77 9.92
N GLY A 355 2.22 -14.33 8.80
CA GLY A 355 3.62 -14.61 8.54
C GLY A 355 4.06 -14.28 7.12
N TYR A 356 5.37 -14.40 6.94
CA TYR A 356 6.07 -14.15 5.70
C TYR A 356 7.03 -15.30 5.43
N GLY A 357 7.34 -15.55 4.16
CA GLY A 357 8.43 -16.45 3.81
C GLY A 357 9.04 -16.14 2.46
N ILE A 358 10.24 -16.66 2.27
CA ILE A 358 10.95 -16.63 0.99
C ILE A 358 10.69 -17.96 0.29
N GLY A 359 10.50 -17.90 -1.03
CA GLY A 359 10.21 -19.04 -1.86
C GLY A 359 8.71 -19.31 -1.98
N ARG A 360 8.40 -20.58 -2.28
CA ARG A 360 7.04 -21.02 -2.55
C ARG A 360 6.34 -21.45 -1.26
N PHE A 361 5.14 -20.95 -1.05
CA PHE A 361 4.28 -21.40 0.03
C PHE A 361 3.91 -22.87 -0.15
N ASP A 362 3.94 -23.59 0.96
CA ASP A 362 3.53 -24.99 1.07
C ASP A 362 2.40 -25.06 2.12
N PRO A 363 1.15 -25.34 1.69
CA PRO A 363 0.00 -25.38 2.59
C PRO A 363 0.05 -26.52 3.61
N ALA A 364 0.93 -27.52 3.45
CA ALA A 364 1.10 -28.60 4.42
C ALA A 364 2.14 -28.26 5.51
N VAL A 365 3.05 -27.32 5.25
CA VAL A 365 4.21 -27.04 6.11
C VAL A 365 4.10 -25.69 6.81
N HIS A 366 3.84 -24.63 6.05
CA HIS A 366 3.96 -23.26 6.54
C HIS A 366 2.85 -22.78 7.48
N PRO A 367 1.61 -23.30 7.45
CA PRO A 367 0.62 -22.91 8.47
C PRO A 367 1.05 -23.20 9.91
N ALA A 368 1.94 -24.17 10.14
CA ALA A 368 2.48 -24.46 11.46
C ALA A 368 3.44 -23.36 11.98
N THR A 369 3.94 -22.49 11.11
CA THR A 369 4.84 -21.38 11.47
C THR A 369 4.12 -20.05 11.60
N TYR A 370 2.79 -20.03 11.49
CA TYR A 370 2.01 -18.80 11.65
C TYR A 370 2.17 -18.21 13.06
N ASN A 371 2.35 -16.90 13.11
CA ASN A 371 2.24 -16.14 14.35
C ASN A 371 0.76 -16.02 14.74
N LEU A 372 0.33 -16.85 15.68
CA LEU A 372 -1.00 -16.78 16.30
C LEU A 372 -0.95 -16.18 17.72
N ARG A 373 0.24 -15.70 18.15
CA ARG A 373 0.45 -15.17 19.50
C ARG A 373 0.21 -13.66 19.54
N ASP A 374 0.90 -12.91 18.69
CA ASP A 374 0.89 -11.45 18.65
C ASP A 374 0.92 -10.88 17.22
N PRO A 375 0.19 -11.46 16.23
CA PRO A 375 0.17 -10.90 14.89
C PRO A 375 -0.43 -9.48 14.90
N ILE A 376 0.19 -8.58 14.14
CA ILE A 376 -0.33 -7.22 13.96
C ILE A 376 -1.58 -7.25 13.06
N LEU A 377 -2.59 -6.44 13.39
CA LEU A 377 -3.69 -6.10 12.50
C LEU A 377 -3.23 -5.00 11.54
N LYS A 378 -3.49 -5.19 10.25
CA LYS A 378 -3.16 -4.23 9.18
C LYS A 378 -4.29 -4.19 8.16
N ASN A 379 -4.35 -3.12 7.38
CA ASN A 379 -5.17 -3.06 6.17
C ASN A 379 -4.32 -3.17 4.90
N THR A 380 -3.00 -2.98 4.99
CA THR A 380 -2.08 -3.10 3.86
C THR A 380 -0.84 -3.93 4.24
N VAL A 381 -0.45 -4.87 3.37
CA VAL A 381 0.76 -5.68 3.57
C VAL A 381 1.48 -5.97 2.27
N ALA A 382 2.81 -5.88 2.28
CA ALA A 382 3.62 -6.25 1.15
C ALA A 382 3.76 -7.78 1.01
N VAL A 383 3.73 -8.28 -0.23
CA VAL A 383 4.39 -9.54 -0.60
C VAL A 383 5.70 -9.21 -1.31
N HIS A 384 6.80 -9.72 -0.77
CA HIS A 384 8.16 -9.42 -1.23
C HIS A 384 8.57 -10.28 -2.44
N PRO A 385 9.61 -9.89 -3.20
CA PRO A 385 10.09 -10.64 -4.35
C PRO A 385 10.33 -12.12 -4.04
N TYR A 386 9.78 -13.00 -4.88
CA TYR A 386 9.86 -14.46 -4.73
C TYR A 386 9.42 -15.01 -3.37
N GLY A 387 8.60 -14.28 -2.62
CA GLY A 387 8.12 -14.68 -1.31
C GLY A 387 6.62 -14.94 -1.25
N TRP A 388 6.16 -15.21 -0.04
CA TRP A 388 4.75 -15.29 0.29
C TRP A 388 4.43 -14.52 1.57
N THR A 389 3.18 -14.06 1.67
CA THR A 389 2.61 -13.41 2.86
C THR A 389 1.27 -14.06 3.17
N ALA A 390 1.08 -14.51 4.41
CA ALA A 390 -0.17 -15.10 4.88
C ALA A 390 -0.91 -14.12 5.79
N LEU A 391 -2.20 -13.93 5.51
CA LEU A 391 -3.10 -13.08 6.29
C LEU A 391 -4.39 -13.83 6.65
N ARG A 392 -5.01 -13.43 7.77
CA ARG A 392 -6.30 -13.95 8.24
C ARG A 392 -7.24 -12.79 8.53
N PHE A 393 -8.50 -12.92 8.13
CA PHE A 393 -9.55 -11.99 8.54
C PHE A 393 -10.85 -12.75 8.79
N LYS A 394 -11.80 -12.05 9.40
CA LYS A 394 -13.17 -12.55 9.57
C LYS A 394 -14.07 -11.82 8.60
N ALA A 395 -14.85 -12.57 7.83
CA ALA A 395 -15.80 -12.07 6.85
C ALA A 395 -17.08 -11.59 7.55
N ASP A 396 -16.98 -10.57 8.41
CA ASP A 396 -18.07 -10.10 9.27
C ASP A 396 -18.53 -8.65 9.01
N ASN A 397 -18.18 -8.07 7.86
CA ASN A 397 -18.66 -6.77 7.42
C ASN A 397 -19.53 -6.89 6.15
N PRO A 398 -20.88 -6.82 6.27
CA PRO A 398 -21.78 -6.98 5.13
C PRO A 398 -21.47 -6.03 3.96
N GLY A 399 -21.10 -6.58 2.80
CA GLY A 399 -20.75 -5.75 1.65
C GLY A 399 -19.96 -6.45 0.56
N VAL A 400 -19.34 -5.61 -0.27
CA VAL A 400 -18.48 -6.02 -1.37
C VAL A 400 -17.18 -5.25 -1.27
N TRP A 401 -16.08 -5.98 -1.11
CA TRP A 401 -14.80 -5.41 -0.71
C TRP A 401 -13.73 -5.78 -1.72
N ALA A 402 -13.04 -4.75 -2.24
CA ALA A 402 -11.88 -4.98 -3.08
C ALA A 402 -10.69 -5.46 -2.23
N PHE A 403 -9.93 -6.41 -2.76
CA PHE A 403 -8.62 -6.77 -2.26
C PHE A 403 -7.66 -6.66 -3.43
N HIS A 404 -6.77 -5.67 -3.40
CA HIS A 404 -6.00 -5.32 -4.59
C HIS A 404 -4.58 -4.85 -4.28
N CYS A 405 -3.71 -4.93 -5.29
CA CYS A 405 -2.41 -4.30 -5.21
C CYS A 405 -2.60 -2.77 -5.15
N HIS A 406 -1.94 -2.11 -4.20
CA HIS A 406 -2.06 -0.67 -3.98
C HIS A 406 -1.12 0.16 -4.90
N ILE A 407 -0.41 -0.48 -5.82
CA ILE A 407 0.25 0.18 -6.95
C ILE A 407 -0.80 0.46 -8.04
N GLU A 408 -1.03 1.74 -8.35
CA GLU A 408 -2.16 2.19 -9.19
C GLU A 408 -2.13 1.54 -10.57
N ALA A 409 -0.95 1.52 -11.22
CA ALA A 409 -0.78 0.93 -12.54
C ALA A 409 -1.06 -0.58 -12.53
N HIS A 410 -0.74 -1.28 -11.43
CA HIS A 410 -0.97 -2.71 -11.31
C HIS A 410 -2.45 -3.01 -11.15
N PHE A 411 -3.14 -2.24 -10.30
CA PHE A 411 -4.59 -2.35 -10.14
C PHE A 411 -5.33 -2.05 -11.45
N PHE A 412 -4.95 -0.97 -12.16
CA PHE A 412 -5.49 -0.65 -13.49
C PHE A 412 -5.31 -1.79 -14.49
N MET A 413 -4.20 -2.53 -14.39
CA MET A 413 -3.89 -3.68 -15.24
C MET A 413 -4.49 -5.02 -14.73
N GLY A 414 -5.33 -4.99 -13.70
CA GLY A 414 -6.12 -6.14 -13.22
C GLY A 414 -5.56 -6.89 -12.01
N MET A 415 -4.61 -6.31 -11.28
CA MET A 415 -4.03 -6.92 -10.07
C MET A 415 -4.93 -6.74 -8.84
N GLY A 416 -6.05 -7.45 -8.81
CA GLY A 416 -6.96 -7.44 -7.67
C GLY A 416 -8.00 -8.54 -7.76
N VAL A 417 -8.77 -8.66 -6.68
CA VAL A 417 -9.94 -9.53 -6.56
C VAL A 417 -11.01 -8.80 -5.76
N VAL A 418 -12.20 -9.37 -5.69
CA VAL A 418 -13.32 -8.84 -4.92
C VAL A 418 -13.87 -9.94 -4.03
N PHE A 419 -14.10 -9.61 -2.75
CA PHE A 419 -14.82 -10.45 -1.80
C PHE A 419 -16.25 -9.91 -1.64
N GLU A 420 -17.21 -10.80 -1.50
CA GLU A 420 -18.55 -10.44 -1.01
C GLU A 420 -18.90 -11.29 0.21
N GLU A 421 -19.65 -10.69 1.12
CA GLU A 421 -20.16 -11.36 2.30
C GLU A 421 -21.42 -10.66 2.82
N GLY A 422 -22.39 -11.45 3.27
CA GLY A 422 -23.55 -10.94 4.01
C GLY A 422 -24.40 -9.92 3.25
N ILE A 423 -24.50 -10.00 1.92
CA ILE A 423 -25.26 -9.03 1.10
C ILE A 423 -26.72 -8.87 1.57
N GLU A 424 -27.32 -9.94 2.09
CA GLU A 424 -28.66 -9.92 2.66
C GLU A 424 -28.81 -9.00 3.89
N ARG A 425 -27.68 -8.66 4.54
CA ARG A 425 -27.60 -7.80 5.73
C ARG A 425 -27.28 -6.35 5.40
N VAL A 426 -26.91 -6.05 4.16
CA VAL A 426 -26.67 -4.68 3.72
C VAL A 426 -27.98 -3.89 3.84
N ALA A 427 -27.90 -2.67 4.34
CA ALA A 427 -29.03 -1.77 4.47
C ALA A 427 -29.61 -1.37 3.09
N GLU A 428 -30.61 -0.50 3.10
CA GLU A 428 -31.12 0.12 1.88
C GLU A 428 -30.00 0.94 1.21
N LEU A 429 -29.91 0.80 -0.12
CA LEU A 429 -28.89 1.48 -0.90
C LEU A 429 -29.32 2.91 -1.23
N PRO A 430 -28.43 3.91 -1.15
CA PRO A 430 -28.74 5.28 -1.58
C PRO A 430 -29.18 5.31 -3.05
N LEU A 431 -30.10 6.22 -3.41
CA LEU A 431 -30.60 6.34 -4.78
C LEU A 431 -29.52 6.87 -5.74
N GLU A 432 -28.54 7.61 -5.23
CA GLU A 432 -27.45 8.24 -5.98
C GLU A 432 -26.48 7.23 -6.59
N ILE A 433 -26.44 5.99 -6.08
CA ILE A 433 -25.61 4.92 -6.63
C ILE A 433 -26.33 4.08 -7.69
N MET A 434 -27.57 4.46 -8.04
CA MET A 434 -28.35 3.88 -9.14
C MET A 434 -28.15 4.67 -10.45
N GLY A 435 -28.80 4.25 -11.54
CA GLY A 435 -28.80 5.01 -12.81
C GLY A 435 -27.63 4.72 -13.75
N CYS A 436 -26.78 3.72 -13.45
CA CYS A 436 -25.66 3.29 -14.29
C CYS A 436 -25.77 1.80 -14.65
N GLY A 437 -25.00 1.34 -15.64
CA GLY A 437 -24.99 -0.06 -16.06
C GLY A 437 -26.41 -0.60 -16.32
N LYS A 438 -26.77 -1.69 -15.64
CA LYS A 438 -28.10 -2.33 -15.75
C LYS A 438 -29.22 -1.63 -14.98
N THR A 439 -28.93 -0.64 -14.15
CA THR A 439 -29.94 0.19 -13.47
C THR A 439 -30.20 1.52 -14.18
N LYS A 440 -29.61 1.72 -15.36
CA LYS A 440 -29.84 2.92 -16.18
C LYS A 440 -31.32 3.04 -16.59
N GLY A 441 -31.95 4.15 -16.24
CA GLY A 441 -33.35 4.45 -16.57
C GLY A 441 -34.38 3.99 -15.55
N GLY A 442 -33.97 3.42 -14.42
CA GLY A 442 -34.83 3.15 -13.26
C GLY A 442 -34.56 4.15 -12.14
N HIS A 443 -35.44 5.13 -11.98
CA HIS A 443 -35.62 5.93 -10.78
C HIS A 443 -37.06 5.81 -10.33
#